data_AF-A0A925LGQ5-F1
#
_entry.id   AF-A0A925LGQ5-F1
#
_cell.length_a   1.000
_cell.length_b   1.000
_cell.length_c   1.000
_cell.angle_alpha   90.00
_cell.angle_beta   90.00
_cell.angle_gamma   90.00
#
_symmetry.space_group_name_H-M   'P 1'
#
loop_
_entity.id
_entity.type
_entity.pdbx_description
1 polymer ?
#
loop_
_entity_poly.entity_id
_entity_poly.type
_entity_poly.pdbx_seq_one_letter_code
_entity_poly.pdbx_strand_id
1 'polypeptide(L)' 'LHFSGFDVDNATIYYTTDGTDPATYGLYYDTTMGVVLEAGTYQLKASIYDFNSWEYSDELTGTYIVN' A
#
# COMPACT_ATOMS: atom_id res chain seq x y z
N LEU A 1 -7.44 -5.64 9.97
CA LEU A 1 -7.58 -4.93 8.68
C LEU A 1 -8.55 -5.75 7.85
N HIS A 2 -9.78 -5.29 7.66
CA HIS A 2 -10.75 -5.95 6.78
C HIS A 2 -11.22 -4.89 5.78
N PHE A 3 -10.78 -5.04 4.54
CA PHE A 3 -11.21 -4.21 3.43
C PHE A 3 -12.37 -4.96 2.78
N SER A 4 -13.61 -4.54 3.06
CA SER A 4 -14.80 -5.12 2.42
C SER A 4 -15.05 -4.42 1.08
N GLY A 5 -15.33 -5.17 0.02
CA GLY A 5 -15.70 -4.63 -1.29
C GLY A 5 -14.64 -4.80 -2.40
N PHE A 6 -13.47 -5.33 -2.07
CA PHE A 6 -12.41 -5.63 -3.03
C PHE A 6 -12.32 -7.13 -3.27
N ASP A 7 -12.33 -7.54 -4.54
CA ASP A 7 -12.02 -8.91 -4.92
C ASP A 7 -10.52 -9.16 -4.74
N VAL A 8 -10.15 -9.91 -3.70
CA VAL A 8 -8.74 -10.19 -3.37
C VAL A 8 -8.00 -10.96 -4.46
N ASP A 9 -8.73 -11.63 -5.37
CA ASP A 9 -8.13 -12.33 -6.50
C ASP A 9 -7.88 -11.37 -7.70
N ASN A 10 -8.54 -10.21 -7.71
CA ASN A 10 -8.44 -9.19 -8.77
C ASN A 10 -8.10 -7.80 -8.21
N ALA A 11 -7.39 -7.75 -7.09
CA ALA A 11 -6.91 -6.51 -6.51
C ALA A 11 -5.46 -6.64 -6.09
N THR A 12 -4.76 -5.50 -6.01
CA THR A 12 -3.42 -5.42 -5.44
C THR A 12 -3.31 -4.29 -4.44
N ILE A 13 -2.23 -4.27 -3.65
CA ILE A 13 -1.89 -3.17 -2.76
C ILE A 13 -0.76 -2.37 -3.40
N TYR A 14 -0.93 -1.06 -3.46
CA TYR A 14 0.14 -0.10 -3.73
C TYR A 14 0.50 0.62 -2.44
N TYR A 15 1.80 0.88 -2.24
CA TYR A 15 2.28 1.56 -1.04
C TYR A 15 3.41 2.53 -1.33
N THR A 16 3.59 3.52 -0.45
CA THR A 16 4.72 4.45 -0.44
C THR A 16 5.31 4.48 0.97
N THR A 17 6.58 4.88 1.09
CA THR A 17 7.33 4.90 2.36
C THR A 17 7.70 6.32 2.80
N ASP A 18 7.42 7.31 1.96
CA ASP A 18 7.74 8.73 2.14
C ASP A 18 6.49 9.61 2.34
N GLY A 19 5.30 9.00 2.37
CA GLY A 19 4.02 9.68 2.57
C GLY A 19 3.40 10.24 1.29
N THR A 20 3.99 9.96 0.12
CA THR A 20 3.37 10.32 -1.17
C THR A 20 2.15 9.45 -1.48
N ASP A 21 1.31 9.92 -2.41
CA ASP A 21 0.10 9.23 -2.82
C ASP A 21 0.43 7.88 -3.52
N PRO A 22 -0.01 6.72 -2.99
CA PRO A 22 0.22 5.41 -3.59
C PRO A 22 -0.49 5.19 -4.94
N ALA A 23 -1.56 5.91 -5.27
CA ALA A 23 -2.19 5.83 -6.58
C ALA A 23 -1.33 6.47 -7.69
N THR A 24 -0.48 7.43 -7.31
CA THR A 24 0.40 8.15 -8.25
C THR A 24 1.83 7.62 -8.26
N TYR A 25 2.37 7.29 -7.08
CA TYR A 25 3.78 6.96 -6.87
C TYR A 25 3.99 5.62 -6.16
N GLY A 26 2.93 4.82 -6.01
CA GLY A 26 2.99 3.58 -5.25
C GLY A 26 3.86 2.51 -5.88
N LEU A 27 4.50 1.75 -5.01
CA LEU A 27 5.15 0.49 -5.31
C LEU A 27 4.15 -0.65 -5.13
N TYR A 28 4.22 -1.66 -6.00
CA TYR A 28 3.42 -2.88 -5.87
C TYR A 28 3.86 -3.66 -4.63
N TYR A 29 2.91 -4.10 -3.82
CA TYR A 29 3.18 -4.97 -2.67
C TYR A 29 3.32 -6.43 -3.08
N ASP A 30 4.56 -6.94 -3.03
CA ASP A 30 4.85 -8.36 -3.19
C ASP A 30 4.68 -9.10 -1.87
N THR A 31 3.70 -10.01 -1.80
CA THR A 31 3.39 -10.79 -0.60
C THR A 31 4.50 -11.76 -0.19
N THR A 32 5.40 -12.13 -1.11
CA THR A 32 6.52 -13.04 -0.85
C THR A 32 7.74 -12.32 -0.30
N MET A 33 7.96 -11.07 -0.71
CA MET A 33 9.10 -10.26 -0.26
C MET A 33 8.75 -9.34 0.92
N GLY A 34 7.49 -8.89 1.00
CA GLY A 34 7.07 -7.86 1.94
C GLY A 34 7.66 -6.48 1.62
N VAL A 35 7.70 -5.60 2.62
CA VAL A 35 8.34 -4.28 2.49
C VAL A 35 9.70 -4.33 3.18
N VAL A 36 10.77 -4.13 2.41
CA VAL A 36 12.14 -4.07 2.92
C VAL A 36 12.52 -2.61 3.17
N LEU A 37 12.85 -2.30 4.42
CA LEU A 37 13.22 -0.95 4.87
C LEU A 37 14.56 -1.02 5.63
N GLU A 38 15.40 -0.03 5.40
CA GLU A 38 16.60 0.21 6.20
C GLU A 38 16.24 0.90 7.52
N ALA A 39 17.21 1.07 8.41
CA ALA A 39 17.02 1.86 9.63
C ALA A 39 16.59 3.30 9.29
N GLY A 40 15.49 3.77 9.89
CA GLY A 40 14.90 5.04 9.54
C GLY A 40 13.47 5.24 10.04
N THR A 41 12.92 6.42 9.76
CA THR A 41 11.51 6.77 10.01
C THR A 41 10.81 6.96 8.68
N TYR A 42 9.67 6.30 8.51
CA TYR A 42 8.91 6.24 7.26
C TYR A 42 7.47 6.68 7.48
N GLN A 43 6.93 7.41 6.51
CA GLN A 43 5.50 7.68 6.40
C GLN A 43 4.92 6.69 5.41
N LEU A 44 4.38 5.60 5.91
CA LEU A 44 3.75 4.60 5.08
C LEU A 44 2.36 5.08 4.68
N LYS A 45 2.07 5.05 3.38
CA LYS A 45 0.71 5.10 2.85
C LYS A 45 0.45 3.88 1.99
N ALA A 46 -0.77 3.37 2.01
CA ALA A 46 -1.18 2.23 1.20
C ALA A 46 -2.63 2.35 0.73
N SER A 47 -2.90 1.87 -0.48
CA SER A 47 -4.24 1.76 -1.04
C SER A 47 -4.36 0.44 -1.81
N ILE A 48 -5.58 -0.07 -1.90
CA ILE A 48 -5.92 -1.19 -2.77
C ILE A 48 -6.24 -0.63 -4.15
N TYR A 49 -5.81 -1.31 -5.20
CA TYR A 49 -6.23 -1.08 -6.58
C TYR A 49 -7.04 -2.28 -7.08
N ASP A 50 -8.30 -2.06 -7.47
CA ASP A 50 -9.18 -3.07 -8.05
C ASP A 50 -9.06 -3.04 -9.58
N PHE A 51 -8.65 -4.15 -10.19
CA PHE A 51 -8.51 -4.25 -11.63
C PHE A 51 -9.85 -4.34 -12.37
N ASN A 52 -10.96 -4.61 -11.67
CA ASN A 52 -12.30 -4.64 -12.26
C ASN A 52 -12.88 -3.23 -12.41
N SER A 53 -12.83 -2.42 -11.34
CA SER A 53 -13.38 -1.07 -11.33
C SER A 53 -12.39 -0.01 -11.80
N TRP A 54 -11.09 -0.32 -11.81
CA TRP A 54 -10.00 0.64 -12.07
C TRP A 54 -9.94 1.75 -11.02
N GLU A 55 -10.44 1.47 -9.81
CA GLU A 55 -10.49 2.42 -8.70
C GLU A 55 -9.51 2.04 -7.59
N TYR A 56 -9.03 3.07 -6.89
CA TYR A 56 -8.27 2.91 -5.66
C TYR A 56 -9.20 2.99 -4.45
N SER A 57 -8.89 2.24 -3.39
CA SER A 57 -9.50 2.43 -2.08
C SER A 57 -9.10 3.75 -1.46
N ASP A 58 -9.74 4.08 -0.33
CA ASP A 58 -9.19 5.06 0.61
C ASP A 58 -7.75 4.71 1.01
N GLU A 59 -6.98 5.75 1.31
CA GLU A 59 -5.59 5.60 1.75
C GLU A 59 -5.53 5.25 3.24
N LEU A 60 -4.81 4.19 3.57
CA LEU A 60 -4.31 3.95 4.91
C LEU A 60 -3.01 4.71 5.12
N THR A 61 -2.82 5.34 6.29
CA THR A 61 -1.55 5.99 6.64
C THR A 61 -1.02 5.51 7.99
N GLY A 62 0.30 5.45 8.13
CA GLY A 62 0.96 5.11 9.38
C GLY A 62 2.42 5.56 9.40
N THR A 63 2.94 5.80 10.60
CA THR A 63 4.37 6.05 10.81
C THR A 63 5.05 4.76 11.25
N TYR A 64 6.17 4.41 10.63
CA TYR A 64 6.94 3.22 10.98
C TYR A 64 8.41 3.58 11.24
N ILE A 65 8.96 3.05 12.32
CA ILE A 65 10.34 3.31 12.76
C ILE A 65 11.08 1.99 12.80
N VAL A 66 12.17 1.91 12.02
CA VAL A 66 13.12 0.79 12.01
C VAL A 66 14.37 1.23 12.78
N ASN A 67 14.73 0.48 13.83
CA ASN A 67 15.89 0.76 14.68
C ASN A 67 17.11 -0.07 14.28
#